data_AF-A0A0H3U815-F1
#
_entry.id   AF-A0A0H3U815-F1
#
_cell.length_a   1.000
_cell.length_b   1.000
_cell.length_c   1.000
_cell.angle_alpha   90.00
_cell.angle_beta   90.00
_cell.angle_gamma   90.00
#
_symmetry.space_group_name_H-M   'P 1'
#
loop_
_entity.id
_entity.type
_entity.pdbx_description
1 polymer ?
#
loop_
_entity_poly.entity_id
_entity_poly.type
_entity_poly.pdbx_seq_one_letter_code
_entity_poly.pdbx_strand_id
1 'polypeptide(L)'
;MELSNEVIEQAKACKTAEELLALAKEKDLDLSVEEAEYVLKEFAEGELTEDELDNVAGGQEGCSQRHTYPYVEWQHQDQVQFIFNEGDHVEVYPIMAKSWTAGCKVVTRRVGGSEGSYYDSYWVEKEPGCHVPFIKGGVKRNQIQIKGAR
;
A
#
# COMPACT_ATOMS: atom_id res chain seq x y z
N MET A 1 15.11 -20.51 20.70
CA MET A 1 15.81 -19.27 21.08
C MET A 1 14.74 -18.20 21.22
N GLU A 2 14.48 -17.75 22.45
CA GLU A 2 13.58 -16.61 22.71
C GLU A 2 14.43 -15.34 22.66
N LEU A 3 14.56 -14.75 21.47
CA LEU A 3 15.12 -13.41 21.33
C LEU A 3 14.08 -12.43 21.88
N SER A 4 14.24 -12.01 23.13
CA SER A 4 13.37 -11.03 23.77
C SER A 4 13.28 -9.76 22.92
N ASN A 5 12.08 -9.20 22.74
CA ASN A 5 11.83 -7.99 21.94
C ASN A 5 12.77 -6.83 22.29
N GLU A 6 13.18 -6.71 23.55
CA GLU A 6 14.14 -5.71 24.03
C GLU A 6 15.51 -5.80 23.33
N VAL A 7 15.97 -7.00 22.98
CA VAL A 7 17.26 -7.21 22.28
C VAL A 7 17.15 -6.73 20.82
N ILE A 8 15.99 -6.92 20.20
CA ILE A 8 15.72 -6.47 18.83
C ILE A 8 15.63 -4.94 18.79
N GLU A 9 15.00 -4.31 19.79
CA GLU A 9 14.92 -2.86 19.89
C GLU A 9 16.29 -2.21 20.12
N GLN A 10 17.14 -2.81 20.94
CA GLN A 10 18.51 -2.34 21.13
C GLN A 10 19.37 -2.54 19.87
N ALA A 11 19.22 -3.68 19.18
CA ALA A 11 19.88 -3.91 17.89
C ALA A 11 19.47 -2.90 16.82
N LYS A 12 18.20 -2.47 16.80
CA LYS A 12 17.69 -1.40 15.91
C LYS A 12 18.29 -0.02 16.22
N ALA A 13 18.74 0.21 17.45
CA ALA A 13 19.35 1.48 17.84
C ALA A 13 20.84 1.57 17.43
N CYS A 14 21.49 0.42 17.17
CA CYS A 14 22.89 0.36 16.74
C CYS A 14 23.02 0.79 15.28
N LYS A 15 23.81 1.84 15.03
CA LYS A 15 24.02 2.38 13.67
C LYS A 15 25.21 1.74 12.95
N THR A 16 25.97 0.89 13.63
CA THR A 16 27.17 0.24 13.11
C THR A 16 27.26 -1.21 13.56
N ALA A 17 27.89 -2.05 12.73
CA ALA A 17 28.08 -3.47 13.02
C ALA A 17 28.87 -3.70 14.33
N GLU A 18 29.78 -2.78 14.67
CA GLU A 18 30.57 -2.83 15.91
C GLU A 18 29.70 -2.64 17.18
N GLU A 19 28.73 -1.73 17.17
CA GLU A 19 27.82 -1.54 18.31
C GLU A 19 26.88 -2.74 18.49
N LEU A 20 26.42 -3.32 17.38
CA LEU A 20 25.57 -4.51 17.39
C LEU A 20 26.32 -5.76 17.87
N LEU A 21 27.59 -5.91 17.50
CA LEU A 21 28.50 -6.95 18.01
C LEU A 21 28.79 -6.80 19.51
N ALA A 22 28.98 -5.57 19.98
CA ALA A 22 29.20 -5.30 21.41
C ALA A 22 27.96 -5.68 22.24
N LEU A 23 26.76 -5.35 21.73
CA LEU A 23 25.49 -5.73 22.37
C LEU A 23 25.29 -7.25 22.38
N ALA A 24 25.58 -7.93 21.27
CA ALA A 24 25.50 -9.37 21.17
C ALA A 24 26.42 -10.07 22.18
N LYS A 25 27.67 -9.60 22.31
CA LYS A 25 28.62 -10.11 23.32
C LYS A 25 28.16 -9.86 24.76
N GLU A 26 27.56 -8.70 25.05
CA GLU A 26 27.00 -8.41 26.37
C GLU A 26 25.83 -9.34 26.72
N LYS A 27 25.06 -9.76 25.71
CA LYS A 27 23.90 -10.65 25.86
C LYS A 27 24.24 -12.15 25.73
N ASP A 28 25.53 -12.50 25.69
CA ASP A 28 26.04 -13.87 25.46
C ASP A 28 25.49 -14.51 24.17
N LEU A 29 25.22 -13.68 23.16
CA LEU A 29 24.84 -14.09 21.82
C LEU A 29 26.12 -14.20 20.98
N ASP A 30 26.45 -15.40 20.54
CA ASP A 30 27.58 -15.66 19.63
C ASP A 30 27.21 -15.15 18.23
N LEU A 31 27.34 -13.84 18.04
CA LEU A 31 27.11 -13.17 16.77
C LEU A 31 28.46 -12.93 16.09
N SER A 32 28.63 -13.52 14.91
CA SER A 32 29.83 -13.31 14.08
C SER A 32 29.77 -11.98 13.33
N VAL A 33 30.93 -11.48 12.89
CA VAL A 33 31.02 -10.20 12.15
C VAL A 33 30.16 -10.23 10.89
N GLU A 34 30.16 -11.35 10.18
CA GLU A 34 29.35 -11.55 8.98
C GLU A 34 27.84 -11.49 9.26
N GLU A 35 27.39 -12.06 10.39
CA GLU A 35 25.99 -12.00 10.82
C GLU A 35 25.60 -10.58 11.24
N ALA A 36 26.49 -9.86 11.92
CA ALA A 36 26.24 -8.47 12.32
C ALA A 36 26.13 -7.54 11.09
N GLU A 37 27.01 -7.71 10.11
CA GLU A 37 26.95 -6.98 8.84
C GLU A 37 25.71 -7.36 8.02
N TYR A 38 25.32 -8.63 8.00
CA TYR A 38 24.11 -9.09 7.33
C TYR A 38 22.85 -8.51 7.97
N VAL A 39 22.74 -8.56 9.31
CA VAL A 39 21.64 -7.95 10.05
C VAL A 39 21.58 -6.45 9.80
N LEU A 40 22.71 -5.74 9.87
CA LEU A 40 22.76 -4.29 9.61
C LEU A 40 22.37 -3.96 8.16
N LYS A 41 22.77 -4.79 7.19
CA LYS A 41 22.42 -4.61 5.78
C LYS A 41 20.95 -4.91 5.49
N GLU A 42 20.38 -5.97 6.07
CA GLU A 42 18.94 -6.26 6.00
C GLU A 42 18.12 -5.15 6.68
N PHE A 43 18.60 -4.59 7.79
CA PHE A 43 17.98 -3.42 8.41
C PHE A 43 18.10 -2.16 7.55
N ALA A 44 19.25 -1.93 6.91
CA ALA A 44 19.47 -0.79 6.03
C ALA A 44 18.69 -0.89 4.69
N GLU A 45 18.52 -2.10 4.13
CA GLU A 45 17.65 -2.34 2.96
C GLU A 45 16.15 -2.41 3.35
N GLY A 46 15.86 -2.69 4.64
CA GLY A 46 14.51 -2.68 5.21
C GLY A 46 14.00 -1.29 5.63
N GLU A 47 14.87 -0.29 5.72
CA GLU A 47 14.48 1.12 5.86
C GLU A 47 14.26 1.76 4.48
N LEU A 48 13.04 1.59 3.97
CA LEU A 48 12.43 2.59 3.10
C LEU A 48 12.50 3.93 3.85
N THR A 49 13.46 4.77 3.48
CA THR A 49 13.58 6.14 3.96
C THR A 49 12.29 6.91 3.65
N GLU A 50 11.79 7.68 4.63
CA GLU A 50 10.58 8.53 4.48
C GLU A 50 10.67 9.49 3.27
N ASP A 51 11.87 9.76 2.77
CA ASP A 51 12.14 10.65 1.64
C ASP A 51 11.98 9.98 0.26
N GLU A 52 12.01 8.65 0.16
CA GLU A 52 11.85 7.90 -1.10
C GLU A 52 10.44 7.27 -1.26
N LEU A 53 9.52 7.52 -0.31
CA LEU A 53 8.10 7.14 -0.46
C LEU A 53 7.27 8.20 -1.19
N ASP A 54 7.77 9.43 -1.35
CA ASP A 54 7.04 10.51 -2.04
C ASP A 54 7.13 10.39 -3.58
N ASN A 55 8.16 9.72 -4.11
CA ASN A 55 8.39 9.60 -5.56
C ASN A 55 7.63 8.46 -6.27
N VAL A 56 6.68 7.81 -5.60
CA VAL A 56 5.62 7.01 -6.24
C VAL A 56 4.29 7.78 -6.27
N ALA A 57 4.29 9.08 -5.94
CA ALA A 57 3.20 9.98 -6.31
C ALA A 57 3.33 10.38 -7.78
N GLY A 58 3.09 9.42 -8.69
CA GLY A 58 2.98 9.70 -10.11
C GLY A 58 1.84 10.67 -10.41
N GLY A 59 2.19 11.93 -10.65
CA GLY A 59 1.61 12.72 -11.75
C GLY A 59 0.33 13.52 -11.49
N GLN A 60 0.55 14.84 -11.38
CA GLN A 60 -0.18 15.95 -12.03
C GLN A 60 -1.65 16.28 -11.67
N GLU A 61 -1.77 17.41 -10.98
CA GLU A 61 -2.60 18.59 -11.27
C GLU A 61 -3.94 18.38 -12.00
N GLY A 62 -5.04 18.52 -11.25
CA GLY A 62 -6.38 18.57 -11.85
C GLY A 62 -7.53 18.61 -10.86
N CYS A 63 -7.58 19.63 -10.00
CA CYS A 63 -8.80 20.23 -9.43
C CYS A 63 -9.87 19.29 -8.83
N SER A 64 -9.93 19.22 -7.49
CA SER A 64 -11.12 19.07 -6.60
C SER A 64 -10.94 18.03 -5.49
N GLN A 65 -10.29 18.39 -4.37
CA GLN A 65 -10.46 17.88 -2.97
C GLN A 65 -10.84 16.39 -2.74
N ARG A 66 -10.53 15.47 -3.65
CA ARG A 66 -10.83 14.05 -3.55
C ARG A 66 -9.51 13.30 -3.60
N HIS A 67 -9.14 12.72 -2.47
CA HIS A 67 -7.98 11.86 -2.34
C HIS A 67 -8.32 10.49 -2.94
N THR A 68 -8.45 10.41 -4.26
CA THR A 68 -8.70 9.16 -5.00
C THR A 68 -7.47 8.75 -5.79
N TYR A 69 -7.35 7.46 -6.14
CA TYR A 69 -6.24 6.99 -6.96
C TYR A 69 -6.25 7.65 -8.36
N PRO A 70 -5.10 8.05 -8.92
CA PRO A 70 -5.05 8.68 -10.24
C PRO A 70 -5.58 7.74 -11.32
N TYR A 71 -6.31 8.26 -12.31
CA TYR A 71 -6.74 7.44 -13.44
C TYR A 71 -5.52 7.06 -14.29
N VAL A 72 -5.41 5.78 -14.64
CA VAL A 72 -4.32 5.26 -15.47
C VAL A 72 -4.91 4.49 -16.64
N GLU A 73 -4.33 4.72 -17.81
CA GLU A 73 -4.69 4.06 -19.06
C GLU A 73 -3.49 3.35 -19.65
N TRP A 74 -3.73 2.17 -20.21
CA TRP A 74 -2.73 1.33 -20.85
C TRP A 74 -3.07 1.11 -22.32
N GLN A 75 -2.03 0.96 -23.15
CA GLN A 75 -2.19 0.67 -24.58
C GLN A 75 -2.52 -0.80 -24.84
N HIS A 76 -2.12 -1.70 -23.92
CA HIS A 76 -2.32 -3.15 -24.02
C HIS A 76 -3.00 -3.72 -22.76
N GLN A 77 -3.80 -4.78 -22.93
CA GLN A 77 -4.56 -5.41 -21.82
C GLN A 77 -3.63 -6.08 -20.80
N ASP A 78 -2.55 -6.68 -21.28
CA ASP A 78 -1.50 -7.35 -20.50
C ASP A 78 -0.70 -6.40 -19.61
N GLN A 79 -0.71 -5.09 -19.90
CA GLN A 79 -0.03 -4.08 -19.09
C GLN A 79 -0.88 -3.58 -17.91
N VAL A 80 -2.17 -3.92 -17.87
CA VAL A 80 -3.10 -3.38 -16.86
C VAL A 80 -2.76 -3.93 -15.48
N GLN A 81 -2.43 -3.02 -14.57
CA GLN A 81 -2.08 -3.36 -13.19
C GLN A 81 -3.24 -3.04 -12.25
N PHE A 82 -3.71 -4.09 -11.56
CA PHE A 82 -4.73 -3.96 -10.52
C PHE A 82 -4.09 -3.62 -9.18
N ILE A 83 -4.58 -2.56 -8.54
CA ILE A 83 -4.14 -2.11 -7.20
C ILE A 83 -4.96 -2.75 -6.08
N PHE A 84 -6.17 -3.24 -6.38
CA PHE A 84 -7.02 -3.94 -5.42
C PHE A 84 -7.23 -5.39 -5.84
N ASN A 85 -7.35 -6.26 -4.84
CA ASN A 85 -7.65 -7.67 -5.02
C ASN A 85 -9.11 -7.97 -4.67
N GLU A 86 -9.57 -9.13 -5.11
CA GLU A 86 -10.89 -9.64 -4.77
C GLU A 86 -10.94 -9.91 -3.26
N GLY A 87 -11.89 -9.27 -2.58
CA GLY A 87 -12.02 -9.32 -1.14
C GLY A 87 -11.58 -8.05 -0.41
N ASP A 88 -10.85 -7.13 -1.07
CA ASP A 88 -10.40 -5.88 -0.46
C ASP A 88 -11.57 -4.97 -0.10
N HIS A 89 -11.45 -4.27 1.03
CA HIS A 89 -12.40 -3.29 1.50
C HIS A 89 -11.94 -1.89 1.07
N VAL A 90 -12.78 -1.21 0.30
CA VAL A 90 -12.47 0.07 -0.35
C VAL A 90 -13.58 1.09 -0.13
N GLU A 91 -13.22 2.35 0.03
CA GLU A 91 -14.18 3.44 0.06
C GLU A 91 -14.37 3.99 -1.35
N VAL A 92 -15.57 3.83 -1.90
CA VAL A 92 -15.86 4.28 -3.27
C VAL A 92 -16.71 5.53 -3.28
N TYR A 93 -16.47 6.38 -4.26
CA TYR A 93 -17.24 7.57 -4.55
C TYR A 93 -18.18 7.27 -5.74
N PRO A 94 -19.44 6.88 -5.48
CA PRO A 94 -20.37 6.65 -6.57
C PRO A 94 -20.70 7.98 -7.25
N ILE A 95 -20.71 8.00 -8.58
CA ILE A 95 -20.93 9.21 -9.41
C ILE A 95 -22.26 9.93 -9.02
N MET A 96 -23.25 9.17 -8.55
CA MET A 96 -24.52 9.71 -8.07
C MET A 96 -24.45 10.41 -6.70
N ALA A 97 -23.54 9.99 -5.80
CA ALA A 97 -23.40 10.60 -4.49
C ALA A 97 -22.27 11.64 -4.53
N LYS A 98 -22.61 12.85 -4.97
CA LYS A 98 -21.67 14.00 -5.11
C LYS A 98 -20.93 14.42 -3.82
N SER A 99 -21.11 13.75 -2.69
CA SER A 99 -20.49 14.15 -1.42
C SER A 99 -20.24 13.01 -0.43
N TRP A 100 -20.64 11.77 -0.75
CA TRP A 100 -20.58 10.66 0.21
C TRP A 100 -19.81 9.49 -0.37
N THR A 101 -18.97 8.89 0.47
CA THR A 101 -18.27 7.65 0.18
C THR A 101 -19.08 6.46 0.70
N ALA A 102 -18.97 5.35 -0.01
CA ALA A 102 -19.56 4.09 0.39
C ALA A 102 -18.46 3.07 0.64
N GLY A 103 -18.39 2.54 1.87
CA GLY A 103 -17.60 1.35 2.16
C GLY A 103 -18.12 0.18 1.33
N CYS A 104 -17.28 -0.35 0.45
CA CYS A 104 -17.60 -1.44 -0.45
C CYS A 104 -16.50 -2.49 -0.43
N LYS A 105 -16.88 -3.73 -0.68
CA LYS A 105 -15.95 -4.83 -0.89
C LYS A 105 -15.75 -5.06 -2.38
N VAL A 106 -14.51 -5.23 -2.81
CA VAL A 106 -14.17 -5.64 -4.17
C VAL A 106 -14.60 -7.10 -4.33
N VAL A 107 -15.53 -7.36 -5.24
CA VAL A 107 -16.04 -8.70 -5.54
C VAL A 107 -15.25 -9.31 -6.69
N THR A 108 -14.97 -8.52 -7.73
CA THR A 108 -14.15 -8.98 -8.85
C THR A 108 -13.35 -7.85 -9.48
N ARG A 109 -12.32 -8.19 -10.24
CA ARG A 109 -11.53 -7.24 -11.03
C ARG A 109 -11.48 -7.66 -12.48
N ARG A 110 -11.50 -6.70 -13.38
CA ARG A 110 -11.46 -6.94 -14.83
C ARG A 110 -10.80 -5.79 -15.55
N VAL A 111 -10.19 -6.11 -16.68
CA VAL A 111 -9.71 -5.08 -17.60
C VAL A 111 -10.93 -4.48 -18.30
N GLY A 112 -11.15 -3.19 -18.10
CA GLY A 112 -12.11 -2.42 -18.88
C GLY A 112 -11.40 -1.70 -20.01
N GLY A 113 -12.13 -1.38 -21.09
CA GLY A 113 -11.57 -0.64 -22.21
C GLY A 113 -11.74 -1.33 -23.55
N SER A 114 -11.16 -0.73 -24.58
CA SER A 114 -11.18 -1.19 -25.97
C SER A 114 -9.81 -0.94 -26.61
N GLU A 115 -9.57 -1.47 -27.80
CA GLU A 115 -8.28 -1.40 -28.50
C GLU A 115 -7.63 0.00 -28.41
N GLY A 116 -6.47 0.09 -27.75
CA GLY A 116 -5.70 1.32 -27.53
C GLY A 116 -5.99 2.13 -26.25
N SER A 117 -7.01 1.76 -25.47
CA SER A 117 -7.27 2.34 -24.14
C SER A 117 -7.87 1.28 -23.21
N TYR A 118 -7.03 0.80 -22.30
CA TYR A 118 -7.38 -0.16 -21.26
C TYR A 118 -7.22 0.47 -19.88
N TYR A 119 -8.06 0.07 -18.93
CA TYR A 119 -8.04 0.55 -17.55
C TYR A 119 -8.43 -0.57 -16.58
N ASP A 120 -8.01 -0.43 -15.33
CA ASP A 120 -8.41 -1.32 -14.26
C ASP A 120 -9.84 -0.99 -13.80
N SER A 121 -10.70 -2.00 -13.84
CA SER A 121 -12.09 -1.92 -13.40
C SER A 121 -12.35 -2.91 -12.27
N TYR A 122 -13.02 -2.44 -11.23
CA TYR A 122 -13.37 -3.23 -10.05
C TYR A 122 -14.88 -3.31 -9.94
N TRP A 123 -15.41 -4.51 -9.78
CA TRP A 123 -16.79 -4.71 -9.37
C TRP A 123 -16.84 -4.69 -7.85
N VAL A 124 -17.57 -3.72 -7.31
CA VAL A 124 -17.69 -3.54 -5.86
C VAL A 124 -19.12 -3.74 -5.40
N GLU A 125 -19.27 -4.27 -4.20
CA GLU A 125 -20.55 -4.45 -3.51
C GLU A 125 -20.52 -3.70 -2.18
N LYS A 126 -21.58 -2.95 -1.89
CA LYS A 126 -21.69 -2.12 -0.71
C LYS A 126 -21.73 -2.98 0.56
N GLU A 127 -20.98 -2.54 1.55
CA GLU A 127 -20.98 -3.18 2.87
C GLU A 127 -22.21 -2.77 3.70
N PRO A 128 -22.74 -3.71 4.53
CA PRO A 128 -23.83 -3.41 5.44
C PRO A 128 -23.42 -2.30 6.42
N GLY A 129 -24.27 -1.28 6.56
CA GLY A 129 -24.04 -0.13 7.45
C GLY A 129 -23.78 1.20 6.73
N CYS A 130 -23.56 1.20 5.42
CA CYS A 130 -23.45 2.44 4.66
C CYS A 130 -24.84 3.03 4.30
N HIS A 131 -25.03 4.35 4.40
CA HIS A 131 -26.32 5.02 4.10
C HIS A 131 -26.45 5.49 2.64
N VAL A 132 -25.40 5.34 1.83
CA VAL A 132 -25.37 5.81 0.44
C VAL A 132 -26.31 4.96 -0.45
N PRO A 133 -27.10 5.54 -1.38
CA PRO A 133 -27.98 4.82 -2.30
C PRO A 133 -27.19 4.17 -3.45
N PHE A 134 -26.18 3.39 -3.10
CA PHE A 134 -25.38 2.56 -3.97
C PHE A 134 -25.52 1.11 -3.47
N ILE A 135 -25.58 0.11 -4.33
CA ILE A 135 -25.72 -1.29 -3.90
C ILE A 135 -24.53 -2.10 -4.42
N LYS A 136 -24.32 -2.09 -5.73
CA LYS A 136 -23.17 -2.69 -6.39
C LYS A 136 -22.94 -2.05 -7.74
N GLY A 137 -21.73 -2.10 -8.25
CA GLY A 137 -21.42 -1.57 -9.58
C GLY A 137 -19.95 -1.67 -9.95
N GLY A 138 -19.68 -1.43 -11.23
CA GLY A 138 -18.32 -1.27 -11.73
C GLY A 138 -17.79 0.12 -11.41
N VAL A 139 -16.63 0.17 -10.77
CA VAL A 139 -15.90 1.40 -10.47
C VAL A 139 -14.50 1.31 -11.04
N LYS A 140 -13.91 2.48 -11.29
CA LYS A 140 -12.50 2.65 -11.67
C LYS A 140 -11.69 3.08 -10.46
N ARG A 141 -10.35 2.97 -10.53
CA ARG A 141 -9.47 3.43 -9.46
C ARG A 141 -9.67 4.90 -9.05
N ASN A 142 -9.97 5.79 -9.99
CA ASN A 142 -10.24 7.20 -9.73
C ASN A 142 -11.60 7.48 -9.06
N GLN A 143 -12.34 6.43 -8.75
CA GLN A 143 -13.55 6.48 -7.95
C GLN A 143 -13.34 5.83 -6.57
N ILE A 144 -12.14 5.36 -6.27
CA ILE A 144 -11.78 4.73 -5.00
C ILE A 144 -10.90 5.70 -4.22
N GLN A 145 -11.22 5.92 -2.95
CA GLN A 145 -10.49 6.80 -2.05
C GLN A 145 -9.21 6.13 -1.53
N ILE A 146 -8.14 6.91 -1.40
CA ILE A 146 -6.88 6.50 -0.81
C ILE A 146 -7.09 6.32 0.69
N LYS A 147 -6.74 5.14 1.19
CA LYS A 147 -6.90 4.75 2.60
C LYS A 147 -6.11 5.72 3.49
N GLY A 148 -6.77 6.34 4.47
CA GLY A 148 -6.13 7.25 5.44
C GLY A 148 -6.21 8.74 5.08
N ALA A 149 -6.82 9.11 3.96
CA ALA A 149 -7.07 10.52 3.64
C ALA A 149 -8.37 11.00 4.30
N ARG A 150 -8.32 11.31 5.60
CA ARG A 150 -9.40 11.99 6.33
C ARG A 150 -8.86 12.94 7.37
#